data_AF-A0A7I7MAT2-F1
#
_entry.id   AF-A0A7I7MAT2-F1
#
_cell.length_a   1.000
_cell.length_b   1.000
_cell.length_c   1.000
_cell.angle_alpha   90.00
_cell.angle_beta   90.00
_cell.angle_gamma   90.00
#
_symmetry.space_group_name_H-M   'P 1'
#
loop_
_entity.id
_entity.type
_entity.pdbx_description
1 polymer ?
#
loop_
_entity_poly.entity_id
_entity_poly.type
_entity_poly.pdbx_seq_one_letter_code
_entity_poly.pdbx_strand_id
1 'polypeptide(L)'
;MSGLDDLYSQIPVQQIAGRLGVDESEVDSAVKTLVPVLVGGLQHNAEDPGAADSIASAASSHARSGLLDGGVSVDQVDEADGSRAITKIFGGNDTGQVASALSGGGAGNSDLIQKLLPILAPIVLAYIGKRLTGGQAQQVPGQSGGGGIGDVLGSILGGGAAPGGNNPLGSILGSVLGGDKAGGLGDILGGLLGGKK
;
A
#
# COMPACT_ATOMS: atom_id res chain seq x y z
N MET A 1 2.94 0.97 15.58
CA MET A 1 1.95 0.15 14.85
C MET A 1 2.19 0.42 13.37
N SER A 2 2.24 -0.63 12.54
CA SER A 2 2.51 -0.43 11.12
C SER A 2 1.31 0.27 10.46
N GLY A 3 1.53 0.99 9.36
CA GLY A 3 0.42 1.65 8.66
C GLY A 3 -0.61 0.67 8.09
N LEU A 4 -0.23 -0.60 7.91
CA LEU A 4 -1.13 -1.71 7.58
C LEU A 4 -2.00 -2.14 8.77
N ASP A 5 -1.47 -2.22 10.00
CA ASP A 5 -2.26 -2.55 11.20
C ASP A 5 -3.40 -1.52 11.43
N ASP A 6 -3.07 -0.24 11.25
CA ASP A 6 -4.04 0.85 11.32
C ASP A 6 -5.12 0.70 10.25
N LEU A 7 -4.76 0.29 9.03
CA LEU A 7 -5.70 0.05 7.93
C LEU A 7 -6.60 -1.15 8.20
N TYR A 8 -6.07 -2.26 8.70
CA TYR A 8 -6.88 -3.42 9.09
C TYR A 8 -7.92 -3.07 10.14
N SER A 9 -7.56 -2.21 11.09
CA SER A 9 -8.47 -1.74 12.15
C SER A 9 -9.63 -0.88 11.63
N GLN A 10 -9.52 -0.31 10.43
CA GLN A 10 -10.59 0.45 9.79
C GLN A 10 -11.57 -0.44 9.00
N ILE A 11 -11.21 -1.69 8.73
CA ILE A 11 -12.02 -2.60 7.91
C ILE A 11 -13.05 -3.30 8.80
N PRO A 12 -14.36 -3.14 8.56
CA PRO A 12 -15.42 -3.69 9.41
C PRO A 12 -15.68 -5.16 9.05
N VAL A 13 -14.76 -6.05 9.43
CA VAL A 13 -14.79 -7.49 9.08
C VAL A 13 -16.15 -8.12 9.39
N GLN A 14 -16.73 -7.83 10.56
CA GLN A 14 -18.04 -8.37 10.95
C GLN A 14 -19.17 -7.95 10.01
N GLN A 15 -19.20 -6.68 9.59
CA GLN A 15 -20.25 -6.19 8.69
C GLN A 15 -20.11 -6.79 7.29
N ILE A 16 -18.87 -6.92 6.81
CA ILE A 16 -18.58 -7.53 5.51
C ILE A 16 -19.00 -9.01 5.53
N ALA A 17 -18.64 -9.75 6.57
CA ALA A 17 -19.04 -11.14 6.76
C ALA A 17 -20.58 -11.30 6.76
N GLY A 18 -21.28 -10.45 7.51
CA GLY A 18 -22.74 -10.44 7.56
C GLY A 18 -23.41 -10.14 6.21
N ARG A 19 -22.88 -9.18 5.43
CA ARG A 19 -23.41 -8.84 4.10
C ARG A 19 -23.14 -9.94 3.07
N LEU A 20 -21.98 -10.58 3.14
CA LEU A 20 -21.56 -11.59 2.16
C LEU A 20 -22.03 -13.00 2.50
N GLY A 21 -22.49 -13.24 3.73
CA GLY A 21 -22.94 -14.55 4.21
C GLY A 21 -21.79 -15.56 4.36
N VAL A 22 -20.60 -15.08 4.73
CA VAL A 22 -19.37 -15.88 4.91
C VAL A 22 -18.83 -15.70 6.33
N ASP A 23 -17.96 -16.62 6.76
CA ASP A 23 -17.37 -16.57 8.09
C ASP A 23 -16.42 -15.38 8.28
N GLU A 24 -16.47 -14.74 9.46
CA GLU A 24 -15.59 -13.60 9.81
C GLU A 24 -14.10 -13.97 9.66
N SER A 25 -13.72 -15.20 10.00
CA SER A 25 -12.35 -15.70 9.85
C SER A 25 -11.91 -15.83 8.40
N GLU A 26 -12.84 -16.15 7.49
CA GLU A 26 -12.56 -16.24 6.06
C GLU A 26 -12.38 -14.83 5.47
N VAL A 27 -13.23 -13.88 5.87
CA VAL A 27 -13.09 -12.46 5.50
C VAL A 27 -11.79 -11.88 6.04
N ASP A 28 -11.46 -12.10 7.30
CA ASP A 28 -10.21 -11.62 7.91
C ASP A 28 -8.97 -12.14 7.18
N SER A 29 -8.96 -13.44 6.84
CA SER A 29 -7.87 -14.07 6.08
C SER A 29 -7.74 -13.48 4.67
N ALA A 30 -8.88 -13.26 3.99
CA ALA A 30 -8.90 -12.65 2.67
C ALA A 30 -8.46 -11.19 2.72
N VAL A 31 -8.88 -10.41 3.72
CA VAL A 31 -8.46 -9.02 3.94
C VAL A 31 -6.94 -8.93 4.13
N LYS A 32 -6.36 -9.80 4.97
CA LYS A 32 -4.91 -9.85 5.21
C LYS A 32 -4.11 -10.16 3.93
N THR A 33 -4.71 -10.90 3.00
CA THR A 33 -4.10 -11.24 1.71
C THR A 33 -4.29 -10.12 0.68
N LEU A 34 -5.49 -9.55 0.61
CA LEU A 34 -5.88 -8.59 -0.43
C LEU A 34 -5.36 -7.17 -0.17
N VAL A 35 -5.32 -6.72 1.08
CA VAL A 35 -4.89 -5.34 1.40
C VAL A 35 -3.45 -5.06 0.93
N PRO A 36 -2.45 -5.93 1.20
CA PRO A 36 -1.11 -5.72 0.67
C PRO A 36 -1.07 -5.69 -0.86
N VAL A 37 -1.91 -6.49 -1.54
CA VAL A 37 -2.00 -6.52 -3.01
C VAL A 37 -2.61 -5.22 -3.54
N LEU A 38 -3.65 -4.69 -2.90
CA LEU A 38 -4.25 -3.40 -3.27
C LEU A 38 -3.25 -2.24 -3.09
N VAL A 39 -2.52 -2.23 -1.96
CA VAL A 39 -1.48 -1.22 -1.69
C VAL A 39 -0.31 -1.36 -2.67
N GLY A 40 0.11 -2.58 -3.00
CA GLY A 40 1.15 -2.84 -3.98
C GLY A 40 0.75 -2.45 -5.41
N GLY A 41 -0.49 -2.73 -5.81
CA GLY A 41 -1.04 -2.29 -7.10
C GLY A 41 -1.09 -0.78 -7.22
N LEU A 42 -1.51 -0.10 -6.15
CA LEU A 42 -1.45 1.36 -6.05
C LEU A 42 -0.02 1.89 -6.15
N GLN A 43 0.93 1.26 -5.45
CA GLN A 43 2.32 1.68 -5.48
C GLN A 43 2.90 1.56 -6.89
N HIS A 44 2.67 0.43 -7.55
CA HIS A 44 3.13 0.21 -8.92
C HIS A 44 2.52 1.21 -9.91
N ASN A 45 1.22 1.46 -9.82
CA ASN A 45 0.58 2.42 -10.72
C ASN A 45 0.93 3.87 -10.39
N ALA A 46 1.23 4.19 -9.12
CA ALA A 46 1.72 5.50 -8.72
C ALA A 46 3.16 5.80 -9.17
N GLU A 47 3.88 4.83 -9.74
CA GLU A 47 5.17 5.08 -10.41
C GLU A 47 4.99 5.95 -11.67
N ASP A 48 3.82 5.87 -12.31
CA ASP A 48 3.45 6.78 -13.39
C ASP A 48 2.83 8.09 -12.83
N PRO A 49 3.35 9.27 -13.22
CA PRO A 49 2.84 10.55 -12.70
C PRO A 49 1.35 10.80 -12.97
N GLY A 50 0.84 10.42 -14.15
CA GLY A 50 -0.56 10.65 -14.51
C GLY A 50 -1.52 9.75 -13.73
N ALA A 51 -1.11 8.50 -13.50
CA ALA A 51 -1.82 7.58 -12.63
C ALA A 51 -1.74 8.03 -11.16
N ALA A 52 -0.58 8.50 -10.68
CA ALA A 52 -0.42 9.02 -9.32
C ALA A 52 -1.39 10.19 -9.02
N ASP A 53 -1.53 11.15 -9.94
CA ASP A 53 -2.49 12.26 -9.81
C ASP A 53 -3.95 11.77 -9.78
N SER A 54 -4.26 10.81 -10.65
CA SER A 54 -5.59 10.20 -10.73
C SER A 54 -5.96 9.43 -9.46
N ILE A 55 -4.99 8.70 -8.90
CA ILE A 55 -5.09 7.97 -7.64
C ILE A 55 -5.23 8.95 -6.47
N ALA A 56 -4.41 10.01 -6.42
CA ALA A 56 -4.47 11.04 -5.36
C ALA A 56 -5.82 11.74 -5.34
N SER A 57 -6.36 12.07 -6.51
CA SER A 57 -7.69 12.66 -6.67
C SER A 57 -8.78 11.71 -6.18
N ALA A 58 -8.70 10.43 -6.54
CA ALA A 58 -9.66 9.41 -6.08
C ALA A 58 -9.60 9.22 -4.56
N ALA A 59 -8.39 9.05 -4.02
CA ALA A 59 -8.15 8.92 -2.59
C ALA A 59 -8.70 10.12 -1.82
N SER A 60 -8.43 11.34 -2.27
CA SER A 60 -8.97 12.55 -1.64
C SER A 60 -10.49 12.63 -1.71
N SER A 61 -11.10 12.19 -2.81
CA SER A 61 -12.57 12.12 -2.94
C SER A 61 -13.17 11.15 -1.94
N HIS A 62 -12.61 9.95 -1.82
CA HIS A 62 -13.07 8.94 -0.85
C HIS A 62 -12.80 9.34 0.60
N ALA A 63 -11.72 10.06 0.90
CA ALA A 63 -11.48 10.56 2.24
C ALA A 63 -12.54 11.59 2.68
N ARG A 64 -13.07 12.37 1.74
CA ARG A 64 -14.12 13.38 1.99
C ARG A 64 -15.53 12.81 2.01
N SER A 65 -15.74 11.58 1.53
CA SER A 65 -17.07 10.97 1.53
C SER A 65 -17.56 10.61 2.94
N GLY A 66 -16.69 10.71 3.95
CA GLY A 66 -17.03 10.32 5.32
C GLY A 66 -17.08 8.81 5.52
N LEU A 67 -16.65 8.01 4.54
CA LEU A 67 -16.66 6.54 4.63
C LEU A 67 -15.86 6.01 5.83
N LEU A 68 -14.89 6.78 6.32
CA LEU A 68 -14.09 6.45 7.51
C LEU A 68 -14.51 7.22 8.77
N ASP A 69 -15.55 8.06 8.70
CA ASP A 69 -15.99 8.92 9.80
C ASP A 69 -17.16 8.24 10.52
N GLY A 70 -16.92 7.75 11.75
CA GLY A 70 -17.91 7.01 12.53
C GLY A 70 -17.95 5.49 12.30
N GLY A 71 -17.05 4.95 11.46
CA GLY A 71 -16.96 3.54 11.12
C GLY A 71 -17.43 3.26 9.69
N VAL A 72 -16.69 2.43 8.95
CA VAL A 72 -17.04 2.08 7.57
C VAL A 72 -18.40 1.38 7.54
N SER A 73 -19.40 2.04 6.95
CA SER A 73 -20.67 1.40 6.61
C SER A 73 -20.53 0.72 5.26
N VAL A 74 -20.52 -0.62 5.27
CA VAL A 74 -20.47 -1.41 4.04
C VAL A 74 -21.67 -1.10 3.14
N ASP A 75 -22.82 -0.73 3.69
CA ASP A 75 -24.03 -0.35 2.94
C ASP A 75 -23.91 0.97 2.18
N GLN A 76 -22.97 1.83 2.57
CA GLN A 76 -22.69 3.10 1.87
C GLN A 76 -21.66 2.94 0.76
N VAL A 77 -21.09 1.73 0.61
CA VAL A 77 -20.18 1.43 -0.48
C VAL A 77 -20.99 1.16 -1.75
N ASP A 78 -20.91 2.11 -2.68
CA ASP A 78 -21.43 1.98 -4.03
C ASP A 78 -20.54 0.99 -4.81
N GLU A 79 -21.14 -0.09 -5.33
CA GLU A 79 -20.44 -1.14 -6.08
C GLU A 79 -19.83 -0.64 -7.40
N ALA A 80 -20.48 0.33 -8.07
CA ALA A 80 -19.93 0.96 -9.26
C ALA A 80 -18.73 1.83 -8.90
N ASP A 81 -18.78 2.49 -7.75
CA ASP A 81 -17.65 3.25 -7.24
C ASP A 81 -16.47 2.35 -6.82
N GLY A 82 -16.77 1.22 -6.18
CA GLY A 82 -15.80 0.17 -5.87
C GLY A 82 -15.11 -0.40 -7.11
N SER A 83 -15.86 -0.64 -8.18
CA SER A 83 -15.31 -1.10 -9.46
C SER A 83 -14.39 -0.05 -10.10
N ARG A 84 -14.79 1.22 -10.09
CA ARG A 84 -13.94 2.33 -10.56
C ARG A 84 -12.68 2.49 -9.72
N ALA A 85 -12.76 2.29 -8.41
CA ALA A 85 -11.62 2.31 -7.52
C ALA A 85 -10.60 1.22 -7.91
N ILE A 86 -11.06 0.01 -8.20
CA ILE A 86 -10.20 -1.10 -8.66
C ILE A 86 -9.50 -0.75 -9.97
N THR A 87 -10.24 -0.22 -10.96
CA THR A 87 -9.65 0.22 -12.24
C THR A 87 -8.54 1.25 -12.02
N LYS A 88 -8.69 2.16 -11.05
CA LYS A 88 -7.62 3.13 -10.71
C LYS A 88 -6.44 2.47 -9.99
N ILE A 89 -6.72 1.58 -9.03
CA ILE A 89 -5.71 0.85 -8.25
C ILE A 89 -4.84 -0.03 -9.13
N PHE A 90 -5.42 -0.66 -10.15
CA PHE A 90 -4.75 -1.64 -11.02
C PHE A 90 -4.56 -1.14 -12.46
N GLY A 91 -4.63 0.17 -12.71
CA GLY A 91 -4.20 0.74 -13.99
C GLY A 91 -5.04 0.32 -15.20
N GLY A 92 -6.35 0.18 -15.03
CA GLY A 92 -7.28 -0.19 -16.11
C GLY A 92 -7.89 -1.58 -15.99
N ASN A 93 -7.41 -2.40 -15.05
CA ASN A 93 -7.96 -3.75 -14.84
C ASN A 93 -9.29 -3.70 -14.09
N ASP A 94 -10.28 -4.46 -14.58
CA ASP A 94 -11.57 -4.62 -13.91
C ASP A 94 -11.49 -5.63 -12.75
N THR A 95 -12.48 -5.57 -11.86
CA THR A 95 -12.66 -6.49 -10.73
C THR A 95 -12.48 -7.95 -11.10
N GLY A 96 -13.05 -8.39 -12.22
CA GLY A 96 -12.95 -9.79 -12.68
C GLY A 96 -11.54 -10.20 -13.12
N GLN A 97 -10.80 -9.28 -13.76
CA GLN A 97 -9.43 -9.54 -14.23
C GLN A 97 -8.48 -9.65 -13.05
N VAL A 98 -8.61 -8.70 -12.10
CA VAL A 98 -7.86 -8.66 -10.86
C VAL A 98 -8.13 -9.91 -10.03
N ALA A 99 -9.42 -10.24 -9.81
CA ALA A 99 -9.79 -11.43 -9.05
C ALA A 99 -9.29 -12.73 -9.67
N SER A 100 -9.36 -12.86 -11.00
CA SER A 100 -8.85 -14.04 -11.71
C SER A 100 -7.34 -14.18 -11.51
N ALA A 101 -6.57 -13.10 -11.63
CA ALA A 101 -5.13 -13.09 -11.41
C ALA A 101 -4.77 -13.48 -9.96
N LEU A 102 -5.48 -12.93 -8.98
CA LEU A 102 -5.33 -13.25 -7.56
C LEU A 102 -5.67 -14.71 -7.24
N SER A 103 -6.78 -15.23 -7.79
CA SER A 103 -7.17 -16.63 -7.60
C SER A 103 -6.18 -17.60 -8.25
N GLY A 104 -5.64 -17.26 -9.43
CA GLY A 104 -4.60 -18.04 -10.11
C GLY A 104 -3.26 -18.03 -9.35
N GLY A 105 -3.01 -16.99 -8.57
CA GLY A 105 -1.85 -16.85 -7.69
C GLY A 105 -1.98 -17.53 -6.32
N GLY A 106 -3.10 -18.20 -6.04
CA GLY A 106 -3.32 -18.92 -4.77
C GLY A 106 -3.89 -18.07 -3.63
N ALA A 107 -4.45 -16.89 -3.91
CA ALA A 107 -5.03 -16.00 -2.90
C ALA A 107 -6.38 -16.49 -2.31
N GLY A 108 -6.88 -17.66 -2.73
CA GLY A 108 -8.09 -18.29 -2.18
C GLY A 108 -9.30 -18.25 -3.13
N ASN A 109 -10.50 -18.27 -2.53
CA ASN A 109 -11.79 -18.37 -3.23
C ASN A 109 -12.03 -17.17 -4.17
N SER A 110 -12.05 -17.42 -5.48
CA SER A 110 -12.25 -16.38 -6.50
C SER A 110 -13.56 -15.60 -6.30
N ASP A 111 -14.65 -16.29 -5.93
CA ASP A 111 -15.95 -15.67 -5.64
C ASP A 111 -15.91 -14.71 -4.44
N LEU A 112 -15.16 -15.07 -3.39
CA LEU A 112 -14.99 -14.22 -2.22
C LEU A 112 -14.14 -13.00 -2.57
N ILE A 113 -13.06 -13.18 -3.35
CA ILE A 113 -12.19 -12.10 -3.81
C ILE A 113 -12.97 -11.12 -4.69
N GLN A 114 -13.78 -11.61 -5.63
CA GLN A 114 -14.61 -10.77 -6.51
C GLN A 114 -15.61 -9.91 -5.72
N LYS A 115 -16.14 -10.43 -4.61
CA LYS A 115 -17.05 -9.71 -3.73
C LYS A 115 -16.34 -8.76 -2.78
N LEU A 116 -15.16 -9.12 -2.29
CA LEU A 116 -14.37 -8.32 -1.36
C LEU A 116 -13.67 -7.14 -2.03
N LEU A 117 -13.10 -7.34 -3.22
CA LEU A 117 -12.36 -6.30 -3.94
C LEU A 117 -13.10 -4.96 -4.04
N PRO A 118 -14.37 -4.90 -4.50
CA PRO A 118 -15.08 -3.62 -4.65
C PRO A 118 -15.45 -3.00 -3.30
N ILE A 119 -15.45 -3.77 -2.21
CA ILE A 119 -15.65 -3.26 -0.85
C ILE A 119 -14.33 -2.71 -0.28
N LEU A 120 -13.22 -3.44 -0.46
CA LEU A 120 -11.92 -3.08 0.10
C LEU A 120 -11.25 -1.91 -0.63
N ALA A 121 -11.36 -1.86 -1.96
CA ALA A 121 -10.76 -0.81 -2.78
C ALA A 121 -11.10 0.63 -2.31
N PRO A 122 -12.38 1.02 -2.12
CA PRO A 122 -12.72 2.36 -1.66
C PRO A 122 -12.27 2.63 -0.22
N ILE A 123 -12.22 1.61 0.66
CA ILE A 123 -11.72 1.75 2.04
C ILE A 123 -10.21 2.07 2.04
N VAL A 124 -9.43 1.34 1.24
CA VAL A 124 -7.99 1.57 1.07
C VAL A 124 -7.72 2.96 0.51
N LEU A 125 -8.46 3.38 -0.53
CA LEU A 125 -8.36 4.73 -1.09
C LEU A 125 -8.75 5.81 -0.09
N ALA A 126 -9.83 5.62 0.67
CA ALA A 126 -10.25 6.57 1.70
C ALA A 126 -9.16 6.73 2.77
N TYR A 127 -8.52 5.63 3.17
CA TYR A 127 -7.48 5.64 4.20
C TYR A 127 -6.22 6.36 3.71
N ILE A 128 -5.77 6.05 2.49
CA ILE A 128 -4.65 6.75 1.85
C ILE A 128 -4.98 8.22 1.69
N GLY A 129 -6.20 8.55 1.25
CA GLY A 129 -6.66 9.91 1.12
C GLY A 129 -6.70 10.64 2.46
N LYS A 130 -7.09 9.96 3.54
CA LYS A 130 -7.06 10.50 4.91
C LYS A 130 -5.63 10.67 5.41
N ARG A 131 -4.66 9.85 5.00
CA ARG A 131 -3.23 10.09 5.27
C ARG A 131 -2.68 11.26 4.46
N LEU A 132 -3.04 11.34 3.18
CA LEU A 132 -2.64 12.39 2.26
C LEU A 132 -3.20 13.77 2.66
N THR A 133 -4.46 13.83 3.05
CA THR A 133 -5.19 15.07 3.40
C THR A 133 -5.23 15.35 4.90
N GLY A 134 -5.25 14.30 5.73
CA GLY A 134 -5.39 14.35 7.19
C GLY A 134 -4.09 14.19 7.96
N GLY A 135 -2.92 14.14 7.29
CA GLY A 135 -1.62 14.45 7.91
C GLY A 135 -1.53 15.88 8.50
N GLN A 136 -2.60 16.67 8.38
CA GLN A 136 -2.78 18.02 8.89
C GLN A 136 -3.19 18.09 10.38
N ALA A 137 -3.33 16.98 11.11
CA ALA A 137 -3.62 17.02 12.55
C ALA A 137 -2.40 17.35 13.44
N GLN A 138 -1.18 17.36 12.87
CA GLN A 138 0.01 17.95 13.50
C GLN A 138 0.71 18.83 12.46
N GLN A 139 0.11 19.99 12.18
CA GLN A 139 0.82 21.08 11.51
C GLN A 139 1.93 21.57 12.44
N VAL A 140 3.17 21.14 12.19
CA VAL A 140 4.34 21.96 12.55
C VAL A 140 4.39 23.07 11.51
N PRO A 141 4.31 24.36 11.89
CA PRO A 141 4.39 25.45 10.93
C PRO A 141 5.77 25.43 10.25
N GLY A 142 5.81 25.21 8.92
CA GLY A 142 7.04 25.31 8.14
C GLY A 142 7.34 24.18 7.15
N GLN A 143 6.59 23.08 7.15
CA GLN A 143 6.85 21.96 6.22
C GLN A 143 5.77 21.88 5.13
N SER A 144 5.83 22.80 4.18
CA SER A 144 5.08 22.74 2.93
C SER A 144 5.83 21.83 1.95
N GLY A 145 5.67 20.53 2.11
CA GLY A 145 6.18 19.53 1.18
C GLY A 145 5.26 18.32 1.22
N GLY A 146 4.28 18.30 0.32
CA GLY A 146 3.35 17.18 0.20
C GLY A 146 4.12 15.90 -0.06
N GLY A 147 4.09 15.00 0.92
CA GLY A 147 4.51 13.62 0.69
C GLY A 147 3.63 13.06 -0.42
N GLY A 148 4.27 12.63 -1.50
CA GLY A 148 3.57 12.09 -2.65
C GLY A 148 2.81 10.83 -2.27
N ILE A 149 1.93 10.35 -3.15
CA ILE A 149 1.18 9.12 -2.87
C ILE A 149 2.13 7.93 -2.66
N GLY A 150 3.29 7.93 -3.32
CA GLY A 150 4.36 6.95 -3.12
C GLY A 150 4.93 6.95 -1.69
N ASP A 151 5.09 8.11 -1.07
CA ASP A 151 5.58 8.22 0.32
C ASP A 151 4.56 7.67 1.31
N VAL A 152 3.29 7.98 1.09
CA VAL A 152 2.18 7.46 1.89
C VAL A 152 2.10 5.93 1.75
N LEU A 153 2.13 5.41 0.53
CA LEU A 153 2.08 3.96 0.27
C LEU A 153 3.29 3.24 0.86
N GLY A 154 4.49 3.81 0.73
CA GLY A 154 5.71 3.28 1.34
C GLY A 154 5.67 3.28 2.87
N SER A 155 5.05 4.30 3.48
CA SER A 155 4.83 4.35 4.92
C SER A 155 3.84 3.27 5.41
N ILE A 156 2.82 2.96 4.60
CA ILE A 156 1.81 1.95 4.91
C ILE A 156 2.41 0.55 4.84
N LEU A 157 3.08 0.21 3.73
CA LEU A 157 3.58 -1.15 3.47
C LEU A 157 4.73 -1.59 4.41
N GLY A 158 5.39 -0.65 5.09
CA GLY A 158 6.45 -1.00 6.03
C GLY A 158 7.32 0.16 6.47
N GLY A 159 6.71 1.32 6.75
CA GLY A 159 7.37 2.60 6.99
C GLY A 159 8.72 2.52 7.71
N GLY A 160 9.75 2.93 6.96
CA GLY A 160 11.11 3.15 7.43
C GLY A 160 11.87 4.16 6.56
N ALA A 161 11.19 5.19 6.04
CA ALA A 161 11.85 6.39 5.52
C ALA A 161 11.63 7.54 6.53
N ALA A 162 12.37 7.48 7.64
CA ALA A 162 12.69 8.70 8.36
C ALA A 162 13.77 9.44 7.55
N PRO A 163 13.64 10.75 7.29
CA PRO A 163 14.79 11.54 6.84
C PRO A 163 15.80 11.57 8.00
N GLY A 164 16.76 10.64 7.96
CA GLY A 164 17.79 10.46 9.00
C GLY A 164 17.89 9.06 9.63
N GLY A 165 17.12 8.05 9.19
CA GLY A 165 17.19 6.69 9.74
C GLY A 165 17.76 5.68 8.75
N ASN A 166 18.91 5.07 9.08
CA ASN A 166 19.51 3.94 8.36
C ASN A 166 18.46 2.89 7.96
N ASN A 167 18.26 2.69 6.66
CA ASN A 167 17.42 1.63 6.10
C ASN A 167 18.31 0.41 5.74
N PRO A 168 18.46 -0.61 6.61
CA PRO A 168 19.41 -1.71 6.40
C PRO A 168 19.11 -2.56 5.17
N LEU A 169 17.83 -2.67 4.78
CA LEU A 169 17.41 -3.43 3.60
C LEU A 169 17.64 -2.65 2.30
N GLY A 170 17.47 -1.33 2.31
CA GLY A 170 17.84 -0.46 1.18
C GLY A 170 19.35 -0.36 0.98
N SER A 171 20.15 -0.42 2.05
CA SER A 171 21.61 -0.49 1.94
C SER A 171 22.10 -1.83 1.37
N ILE A 172 21.42 -2.95 1.64
CA ILE A 172 21.81 -4.27 1.12
C ILE A 172 21.48 -4.41 -0.38
N LEU A 173 20.30 -3.94 -0.82
CA LEU A 173 19.96 -3.93 -2.25
C LEU A 173 20.80 -2.90 -3.04
N GLY A 174 21.10 -1.73 -2.45
CA GLY A 174 21.97 -0.72 -3.06
C GLY A 174 23.45 -1.14 -3.14
N SER A 175 23.96 -1.91 -2.17
CA SER A 175 25.35 -2.39 -2.19
C SER A 175 25.59 -3.57 -3.12
N VAL A 176 24.56 -4.33 -3.48
CA VAL A 176 24.68 -5.44 -4.43
C VAL A 176 24.39 -5.01 -5.87
N LEU A 177 23.51 -4.02 -6.07
CA LEU A 177 23.09 -3.58 -7.41
C LEU A 177 23.81 -2.30 -7.89
N GLY A 178 24.41 -1.53 -6.97
CA GLY A 178 25.10 -0.26 -7.27
C GLY A 178 26.61 -0.29 -7.02
N GLY A 179 27.23 -1.46 -7.01
CA GLY A 179 28.67 -1.66 -6.77
C GLY A 179 29.55 -1.24 -7.95
N ASP A 180 29.40 -0.03 -8.46
CA ASP A 180 30.36 0.60 -9.38
C ASP A 180 30.99 1.82 -8.70
N LYS A 181 32.30 1.69 -8.44
CA LYS A 181 33.27 2.69 -7.93
C LYS A 181 33.21 3.03 -6.43
N ALA A 182 34.08 2.37 -5.66
CA ALA A 182 35.41 2.92 -5.30
C ALA A 182 35.87 2.43 -3.92
N GLY A 183 37.03 1.76 -3.89
CA GLY A 183 37.89 1.66 -2.70
C GLY A 183 37.57 0.51 -1.75
N GLY A 184 38.27 -0.61 -1.90
CA GLY A 184 38.21 -1.67 -0.87
C GLY A 184 38.99 -2.95 -1.17
N LEU A 185 39.46 -3.15 -2.41
CA LEU A 185 40.25 -4.33 -2.78
C LEU A 185 41.76 -4.06 -2.90
N GLY A 186 42.20 -2.82 -2.67
CA GLY A 186 43.62 -2.43 -2.72
C GLY A 186 44.42 -2.76 -1.46
N ASP A 187 43.77 -2.83 -0.29
CA ASP A 187 44.48 -3.02 1.00
C ASP A 187 44.73 -4.49 1.36
N ILE A 188 43.99 -5.43 0.77
CA ILE A 188 44.16 -6.86 1.06
C ILE A 188 45.35 -7.45 0.27
N LEU A 189 45.74 -6.82 -0.85
CA LEU A 189 46.92 -7.21 -1.64
C LEU A 189 48.22 -6.51 -1.18
N GLY A 190 48.13 -5.44 -0.37
CA GLY A 190 49.28 -4.75 0.19
C GLY A 190 49.81 -5.35 1.50
N GLY A 191 48.95 -6.06 2.25
CA GLY A 191 49.29 -6.59 3.59
C GLY A 191 50.00 -7.95 3.61
N LEU A 192 50.05 -8.69 2.50
CA LEU A 192 50.59 -10.05 2.46
C LEU A 192 51.98 -10.15 1.79
N LEU A 193 52.51 -9.05 1.23
CA LEU A 193 53.84 -9.01 0.59
C LEU A 193 54.85 -8.13 1.34
N GLY A 194 54.62 -7.87 2.63
CA GLY A 194 55.43 -6.95 3.44
C GLY A 194 55.82 -7.53 4.78
N GLY A 195 56.25 -8.79 4.82
CA GLY A 195 56.58 -9.48 6.05
C GLY A 195 57.78 -10.40 5.94
N LYS A 196 58.90 -9.91 6.49
CA LYS A 196 60.00 -10.66 7.12
C LYS A 196 61.24 -11.00 6.27
N LYS A 197 62.29 -10.20 6.56
CA LYS A 197 63.74 -10.49 6.53
C LYS A 197 64.45 -10.55 5.18
#